data_AF-A0A9D7H2E2-F1
#
_entry.id   AF-A0A9D7H2E2-F1
#
_cell.length_a   1.000
_cell.length_b   1.000
_cell.length_c   1.000
_cell.angle_alpha   90.00
_cell.angle_beta   90.00
_cell.angle_gamma   90.00
#
_symmetry.space_group_name_H-M   'P 1'
#
loop_
_entity.id
_entity.type
_entity.pdbx_description
1 polymer ?
#
loop_
_entity_poly.entity_id
_entity_poly.type
_entity_poly.pdbx_seq_one_letter_code
_entity_poly.pdbx_strand_id
1 'polypeptide(L)'
;MARLVDTLLLAIAALVPALLALHRLPLADDGAHDELLVRALGLGVVGPMPTLEPFVAAPFLALPLGTLAFRLAIPSALAAGLAGLFLFLLTKQVLVTPASTRLGTFVAVAASLATTLSPPWQLEATAMLSATLPTAAILGLATFLASAPGLSPRDGSSLSPWRTFVPSRPVAIAALASLAVVVLFALARHRASAFVFPATDAPPFAPNAQALRAFLRDDVGLVTSALGALGVVLAVAQRRGRPLFVALAVTAAAAMVALFRPAPGPERYDASALLFFAGVHTFAAVAMARGVVAVARLRLPLAAASAAMVAVFSATFAAVALDESSLVLEARASLERVDWAESAFGSHKPGSLVVTEDPVVARRLVAAWLAGDGPEASALLPLYDIGGRMARAELQRDDALRPLVRDVTLVGALSELALGKLAETRPVAALYSPSWDKGLTRHLTMHGFFDAYEVEPRGALERRKRLDEVDRVVVPLARALAMARAETLSRTTARLLGVRALALAAGGERDNALLAAAHAKAFSRDDVAGLAAPKEAPKVHLAKR
;
A
#
# COMPACT_ATOMS: atom_id res chain seq x y z
N MET A 1 -30.47 15.34 24.97
CA MET A 1 -30.49 15.26 23.50
C MET A 1 -29.20 15.72 22.82
N ALA A 2 -28.73 16.97 22.95
CA ALA A 2 -27.53 17.43 22.22
C ALA A 2 -26.26 16.57 22.44
N ARG A 3 -26.00 16.13 23.68
CA ARG A 3 -24.89 15.22 24.00
C ARG A 3 -25.03 13.86 23.31
N LEU A 4 -26.24 13.31 23.23
CA LEU A 4 -26.50 12.03 22.56
C LEU A 4 -26.22 12.12 21.06
N VAL A 5 -26.63 13.22 20.42
CA VAL A 5 -26.35 13.46 19.00
C VAL A 5 -24.83 13.56 18.77
N ASP A 6 -24.12 14.32 19.60
CA ASP A 6 -22.66 14.43 19.51
C ASP A 6 -21.96 13.08 19.69
N THR A 7 -22.39 12.26 20.66
CA THR A 7 -21.83 10.92 20.89
C THR A 7 -22.12 9.97 19.74
N LEU A 8 -23.34 10.02 19.18
CA LEU A 8 -23.71 9.21 18.02
C LEU A 8 -22.87 9.59 16.79
N LEU A 9 -22.72 10.89 16.54
CA LEU A 9 -21.93 11.41 15.43
C LEU A 9 -20.42 11.07 15.57
N LEU A 10 -19.89 11.12 16.78
CA LEU A 10 -18.54 10.64 17.10
C LEU A 10 -18.40 9.14 16.81
N ALA A 11 -19.36 8.32 17.24
CA ALA A 11 -19.38 6.88 17.00
C ALA A 11 -19.46 6.57 15.50
N ILE A 12 -20.28 7.31 14.74
CA ILE A 12 -20.37 7.16 13.27
C ILE A 12 -19.02 7.46 12.61
N ALA A 13 -18.37 8.58 12.98
CA ALA A 13 -17.07 8.96 12.43
C ALA A 13 -15.96 7.93 12.72
N ALA A 14 -16.06 7.19 13.82
CA ALA A 14 -15.10 6.16 14.18
C ALA A 14 -15.43 4.77 13.60
N LEU A 15 -16.69 4.34 13.71
CA LEU A 15 -17.10 2.98 13.37
C LEU A 15 -17.28 2.78 11.87
N VAL A 16 -17.85 3.75 11.14
CA VAL A 16 -18.14 3.56 9.71
C VAL A 16 -16.87 3.30 8.89
N PRO A 17 -15.79 4.09 9.00
CA PRO A 17 -14.58 3.82 8.23
C PRO A 17 -13.90 2.50 8.60
N ALA A 18 -13.90 2.14 9.89
CA ALA A 18 -13.32 0.88 10.36
C ALA A 18 -14.13 -0.33 9.90
N LEU A 19 -15.46 -0.31 10.05
CA LEU A 19 -16.32 -1.41 9.63
C LEU A 19 -16.29 -1.61 8.12
N LEU A 20 -16.23 -0.52 7.35
CA LEU A 20 -16.11 -0.60 5.90
C LEU A 20 -14.76 -1.20 5.48
N ALA A 21 -13.66 -0.73 6.08
CA ALA A 21 -12.34 -1.30 5.81
C ALA A 21 -12.27 -2.77 6.23
N LEU A 22 -12.83 -3.14 7.39
CA LEU A 22 -12.93 -4.52 7.87
C LEU A 22 -13.72 -5.42 6.91
N HIS A 23 -14.86 -4.94 6.42
CA HIS A 23 -15.69 -5.66 5.47
C HIS A 23 -14.99 -5.88 4.12
N ARG A 24 -14.06 -5.00 3.77
CA ARG A 24 -13.32 -5.00 2.50
C ARG A 24 -11.87 -5.47 2.65
N LEU A 25 -11.51 -6.11 3.77
CA LEU A 25 -10.18 -6.66 3.92
C LEU A 25 -9.93 -7.73 2.87
N PRO A 26 -8.72 -7.75 2.28
CA PRO A 26 -8.41 -8.74 1.28
C PRO A 26 -8.38 -10.14 1.92
N LEU A 27 -9.00 -11.09 1.24
CA LEU A 27 -8.90 -12.51 1.56
C LEU A 27 -7.64 -13.12 0.93
N ALA A 28 -7.18 -12.58 -0.19
CA ALA A 28 -6.01 -13.05 -0.93
C ALA A 28 -4.92 -11.98 -1.08
N ASP A 29 -3.71 -12.41 -1.44
CA ASP A 29 -2.54 -11.55 -1.53
C ASP A 29 -2.43 -10.86 -2.92
N ASP A 30 -2.49 -9.53 -2.93
CA ASP A 30 -2.47 -8.71 -4.16
C ASP A 30 -1.06 -8.38 -4.68
N GLY A 31 -0.01 -8.76 -3.94
CA GLY A 31 1.40 -8.50 -4.29
C GLY A 31 1.85 -7.06 -4.18
N ALA A 32 0.94 -6.13 -3.95
CA ALA A 32 1.32 -4.75 -3.65
C ALA A 32 1.88 -4.63 -2.24
N HIS A 33 1.60 -5.58 -1.33
CA HIS A 33 1.95 -5.48 0.09
C HIS A 33 2.89 -6.58 0.58
N ASP A 34 3.55 -7.32 -0.34
CA ASP A 34 4.51 -8.39 0.00
C ASP A 34 5.57 -7.92 1.01
N GLU A 35 6.08 -6.71 0.81
CA GLU A 35 7.10 -6.16 1.68
C GLU A 35 6.56 -5.86 3.07
N LEU A 36 5.31 -5.39 3.22
CA LEU A 36 4.70 -5.17 4.53
C LEU A 36 4.48 -6.49 5.26
N LEU A 37 4.07 -7.53 4.54
CA LEU A 37 3.90 -8.89 5.06
C LEU A 37 5.21 -9.47 5.61
N VAL A 38 6.29 -9.39 4.82
CA VAL A 38 7.63 -9.84 5.22
C VAL A 38 8.15 -9.04 6.43
N ARG A 39 7.89 -7.72 6.46
CA ARG A 39 8.30 -6.84 7.56
C ARG A 39 7.51 -7.10 8.85
N ALA A 40 6.20 -7.33 8.76
CA ALA A 40 5.34 -7.64 9.90
C ALA A 40 5.82 -8.87 10.68
N LEU A 41 6.38 -9.86 9.97
CA LEU A 41 6.94 -11.08 10.56
C LEU A 41 8.40 -10.93 11.01
N GLY A 42 9.00 -9.75 10.84
CA GLY A 42 10.39 -9.49 11.17
C GLY A 42 11.39 -10.21 10.24
N LEU A 43 10.96 -10.64 9.05
CA LEU A 43 11.82 -11.35 8.10
C LEU A 43 12.62 -10.40 7.20
N GLY A 44 12.36 -9.08 7.25
CA GLY A 44 13.09 -8.05 6.51
C GLY A 44 13.59 -6.90 7.40
N VAL A 45 14.63 -6.20 6.94
CA VAL A 45 15.17 -4.99 7.57
C VAL A 45 15.08 -3.85 6.56
N VAL A 46 13.92 -3.20 6.45
CA VAL A 46 13.79 -2.00 5.61
C VAL A 46 13.01 -0.94 6.37
N GLY A 47 13.62 0.24 6.55
CA GLY A 47 12.96 1.44 7.05
C GLY A 47 13.00 1.68 8.57
N PRO A 48 12.40 2.79 9.03
CA PRO A 48 12.45 3.26 10.42
C PRO A 48 11.37 2.68 11.36
N MET A 49 10.29 2.10 10.82
CA MET A 49 9.21 1.46 11.59
C MET A 49 9.30 -0.06 11.87
N PRO A 50 10.30 -0.84 11.39
CA PRO A 50 10.24 -2.31 11.47
C PRO A 50 10.33 -2.83 12.92
N THR A 51 10.61 -1.97 13.90
CA THR A 51 10.58 -2.36 15.31
C THR A 51 9.18 -2.41 15.88
N LEU A 52 8.23 -1.57 15.42
CA LEU A 52 6.89 -1.50 16.02
C LEU A 52 5.87 -2.38 15.29
N GLU A 53 6.05 -2.58 13.98
CA GLU A 53 5.16 -3.41 13.15
C GLU A 53 4.93 -4.81 13.75
N PRO A 54 5.96 -5.57 14.19
CA PRO A 54 5.74 -6.87 14.82
C PRO A 54 4.96 -6.79 16.14
N PHE A 55 5.13 -5.75 16.95
CA PHE A 55 4.38 -5.59 18.21
C PHE A 55 2.92 -5.25 17.95
N VAL A 56 2.64 -4.44 16.92
CA VAL A 56 1.27 -4.13 16.50
C VAL A 56 0.62 -5.38 15.88
N ALA A 57 1.36 -6.16 15.09
CA ALA A 57 0.89 -7.37 14.44
C ALA A 57 0.63 -8.54 15.39
N ALA A 58 1.50 -8.74 16.39
CA ALA A 58 1.48 -9.88 17.29
C ALA A 58 0.10 -10.23 17.88
N PRO A 59 -0.68 -9.28 18.46
CA PRO A 59 -1.99 -9.62 19.02
C PRO A 59 -2.99 -10.10 17.95
N PHE A 60 -2.88 -9.61 16.70
CA PHE A 60 -3.81 -9.99 15.62
C PHE A 60 -3.39 -11.29 14.95
N LEU A 61 -2.09 -11.59 14.86
CA LEU A 61 -1.59 -12.88 14.40
C LEU A 61 -2.02 -14.02 15.31
N ALA A 62 -2.21 -13.76 16.61
CA ALA A 62 -2.74 -14.74 17.56
C ALA A 62 -4.23 -15.05 17.38
N LEU A 63 -4.98 -14.24 16.61
CA LEU A 63 -6.38 -14.48 16.35
C LEU A 63 -6.53 -15.65 15.35
N PRO A 64 -7.44 -16.62 15.58
CA PRO A 64 -7.73 -17.69 14.63
C PRO A 64 -8.73 -17.23 13.57
N LEU A 65 -8.44 -16.13 12.86
CA LEU A 65 -9.36 -15.50 11.90
C LEU A 65 -8.70 -15.41 10.52
N GLY A 66 -9.30 -16.04 9.52
CA GLY A 66 -8.93 -15.85 8.10
C GLY A 66 -7.45 -16.13 7.79
N THR A 67 -6.97 -15.52 6.71
CA THR A 67 -5.58 -15.62 6.24
C THR A 67 -4.63 -14.77 7.10
N LEU A 68 -3.32 -14.96 6.94
CA LEU A 68 -2.32 -14.13 7.62
C LEU A 68 -2.42 -12.67 7.16
N ALA A 69 -2.62 -12.47 5.85
CA ALA A 69 -2.92 -11.19 5.20
C ALA A 69 -4.09 -10.45 5.88
N PHE A 70 -5.22 -11.15 6.04
CA PHE A 70 -6.40 -10.60 6.69
C PHE A 70 -6.09 -10.09 8.10
N ARG A 71 -5.41 -10.90 8.91
CA ARG A 71 -5.05 -10.55 10.30
C ARG A 71 -4.14 -9.34 10.40
N LEU A 72 -3.19 -9.21 9.48
CA LEU A 72 -2.27 -8.07 9.45
C LEU A 72 -2.90 -6.78 8.93
N ALA A 73 -4.05 -6.85 8.24
CA ALA A 73 -4.79 -5.69 7.77
C ALA A 73 -5.80 -5.15 8.80
N ILE A 74 -6.24 -5.96 9.78
CA ILE A 74 -7.13 -5.51 10.87
C ILE A 74 -6.60 -4.25 11.60
N PRO A 75 -5.31 -4.14 11.99
CA PRO A 75 -4.78 -2.94 12.62
C PRO A 75 -5.00 -1.65 11.81
N SER A 76 -4.79 -1.72 10.50
CA SER A 76 -4.96 -0.59 9.58
C SER A 76 -6.43 -0.18 9.44
N ALA A 77 -7.33 -1.16 9.38
CA ALA A 77 -8.77 -0.88 9.36
C ALA A 77 -9.23 -0.18 10.65
N LEU A 78 -8.76 -0.64 11.82
CA LEU A 78 -9.02 0.02 13.09
C LEU A 78 -8.37 1.42 13.16
N ALA A 79 -7.18 1.58 12.61
CA ALA A 79 -6.49 2.87 12.53
C ALA A 79 -7.28 3.87 11.68
N ALA A 80 -7.95 3.45 10.61
CA ALA A 80 -8.84 4.30 9.83
C ALA A 80 -10.02 4.82 10.65
N GLY A 81 -10.61 3.98 11.51
CA GLY A 81 -11.64 4.43 12.46
C GLY A 81 -11.13 5.42 13.49
N LEU A 82 -9.94 5.18 14.05
CA LEU A 82 -9.28 6.13 14.96
C LEU A 82 -8.96 7.45 14.27
N ALA A 83 -8.49 7.42 13.01
CA ALA A 83 -8.27 8.62 12.23
C ALA A 83 -9.58 9.39 12.02
N GLY A 84 -10.68 8.71 11.72
CA GLY A 84 -12.01 9.33 11.59
C GLY A 84 -12.48 9.99 12.88
N LEU A 85 -12.27 9.33 14.02
CA LEU A 85 -12.50 9.88 15.35
C LEU A 85 -11.68 11.18 15.56
N PHE A 86 -10.37 11.13 15.33
CA PHE A 86 -9.48 12.28 15.56
C PHE A 86 -9.78 13.44 14.61
N LEU A 87 -10.07 13.16 13.34
CA LEU A 87 -10.47 14.18 12.37
C LEU A 87 -11.78 14.85 12.74
N PHE A 88 -12.76 14.08 13.22
CA PHE A 88 -14.00 14.65 13.72
C PHE A 88 -13.74 15.60 14.91
N LEU A 89 -12.90 15.19 15.87
CA LEU A 89 -12.57 15.99 17.04
C LEU A 89 -11.81 17.28 16.65
N LEU A 90 -10.78 17.16 15.81
CA LEU A 90 -10.01 18.30 15.30
C LEU A 90 -10.89 19.27 14.53
N THR A 91 -11.71 18.75 13.59
CA THR A 91 -12.63 19.57 12.81
C THR A 91 -13.65 20.25 13.71
N LYS A 92 -14.22 19.53 14.68
CA LYS A 92 -15.15 20.13 15.64
C LYS A 92 -14.52 21.24 16.45
N GLN A 93 -13.29 21.08 16.95
CA GLN A 93 -12.54 22.11 17.68
C GLN A 93 -12.32 23.35 16.82
N VAL A 94 -11.95 23.13 15.56
CA VAL A 94 -11.77 24.16 14.54
C VAL A 94 -13.09 24.91 14.23
N LEU A 95 -14.22 24.21 14.26
CA LEU A 95 -15.54 24.77 13.92
C LEU A 95 -16.24 25.47 15.10
N VAL A 96 -15.73 25.41 16.33
CA VAL A 96 -16.38 26.02 17.52
C VAL A 96 -16.47 27.54 17.38
N THR A 97 -17.57 27.98 16.77
CA THR A 97 -18.12 29.32 16.89
C THR A 97 -19.45 29.21 17.63
N PRO A 98 -19.73 30.10 18.61
CA PRO A 98 -20.86 29.95 19.55
C PRO A 98 -22.26 29.92 18.92
N ALA A 99 -22.41 30.24 17.63
CA ALA A 99 -23.70 30.42 16.98
C ALA A 99 -24.25 29.21 16.20
N SER A 100 -23.55 28.07 16.07
CA SER A 100 -24.03 26.95 15.23
C SER A 100 -23.59 25.54 15.65
N THR A 101 -23.63 25.24 16.94
CA THR A 101 -23.05 24.01 17.52
C THR A 101 -23.53 22.71 16.86
N ARG A 102 -24.80 22.58 16.45
CA ARG A 102 -25.33 21.34 15.84
C ARG A 102 -24.91 21.16 14.37
N LEU A 103 -25.03 22.22 13.56
CA LEU A 103 -24.63 22.17 12.14
C LEU A 103 -23.11 22.01 12.02
N GLY A 104 -22.34 22.64 12.91
CA GLY A 104 -20.89 22.44 13.00
C GLY A 104 -20.52 20.98 13.29
N THR A 105 -21.19 20.32 14.24
CA THR A 105 -20.95 18.88 14.50
C THR A 105 -21.27 18.03 13.26
N PHE A 106 -22.35 18.32 12.55
CA PHE A 106 -22.71 17.57 11.33
C PHE A 106 -21.66 17.73 10.22
N VAL A 107 -21.21 18.97 9.96
CA VAL A 107 -20.15 19.24 8.98
C VAL A 107 -18.84 18.58 9.39
N ALA A 108 -18.52 18.52 10.69
CA ALA A 108 -17.34 17.82 11.18
C ALA A 108 -17.39 16.31 10.92
N VAL A 109 -18.54 15.65 11.10
CA VAL A 109 -18.70 14.23 10.72
C VAL A 109 -18.59 14.05 9.23
N ALA A 110 -19.28 14.88 8.44
CA ALA A 110 -19.25 14.79 6.99
C ALA A 110 -17.82 14.91 6.45
N ALA A 111 -17.03 15.84 6.97
CA ALA A 111 -15.62 16.00 6.59
C ALA A 111 -14.74 14.82 7.01
N SER A 112 -14.93 14.31 8.23
CA SER A 112 -14.21 13.13 8.70
C SER A 112 -14.51 11.90 7.85
N LEU A 113 -15.79 11.65 7.55
CA LEU A 113 -16.21 10.55 6.68
C LEU A 113 -15.73 10.75 5.24
N ALA A 114 -15.87 11.95 4.66
CA ALA A 114 -15.36 12.23 3.31
C ALA A 114 -13.85 11.96 3.20
N THR A 115 -13.08 12.31 4.24
CA THR A 115 -11.65 12.01 4.30
C THR A 115 -11.41 10.51 4.38
N THR A 116 -11.96 9.85 5.39
CA THR A 116 -11.61 8.46 5.74
C THR A 116 -12.27 7.42 4.84
N LEU A 117 -13.36 7.78 4.16
CA LEU A 117 -14.01 6.95 3.15
C LEU A 117 -13.47 7.22 1.74
N SER A 118 -12.58 8.21 1.56
CA SER A 118 -11.96 8.47 0.26
C SER A 118 -11.17 7.24 -0.23
N PRO A 119 -11.07 7.04 -1.56
CA PRO A 119 -10.36 5.88 -2.10
C PRO A 119 -8.93 5.70 -1.57
N PRO A 120 -8.08 6.74 -1.46
CA PRO A 120 -6.73 6.59 -0.90
C PRO A 120 -6.73 6.06 0.54
N TRP A 121 -7.63 6.57 1.38
CA TRP A 121 -7.73 6.12 2.76
C TRP A 121 -8.25 4.69 2.88
N GLN A 122 -9.26 4.31 2.11
CA GLN A 122 -9.83 2.96 2.17
C GLN A 122 -8.89 1.91 1.54
N LEU A 123 -8.13 2.26 0.50
CA LEU A 123 -7.09 1.41 -0.06
C LEU A 123 -6.00 1.10 0.98
N GLU A 124 -5.48 2.13 1.65
CA GLU A 124 -4.47 1.93 2.68
C GLU A 124 -5.07 1.29 3.93
N ALA A 125 -6.32 1.59 4.31
CA ALA A 125 -6.98 0.97 5.47
C ALA A 125 -7.19 -0.55 5.31
N THR A 126 -7.26 -1.02 4.07
CA THR A 126 -7.37 -2.44 3.73
C THR A 126 -6.00 -3.09 3.45
N ALA A 127 -4.93 -2.31 3.45
CA ALA A 127 -3.56 -2.79 3.33
C ALA A 127 -2.95 -3.19 4.69
N MET A 128 -2.04 -4.17 4.67
CA MET A 128 -1.42 -4.73 5.88
C MET A 128 -0.47 -3.72 6.52
N LEU A 129 -0.67 -3.37 7.79
CA LEU A 129 0.19 -2.43 8.56
C LEU A 129 0.59 -1.13 7.83
N SER A 130 -0.30 -0.63 6.98
CA SER A 130 -0.09 0.52 6.12
C SER A 130 0.13 1.87 6.84
N ALA A 131 0.39 2.89 6.04
CA ALA A 131 0.40 4.31 6.36
C ALA A 131 -0.77 4.83 7.19
N THR A 132 -1.90 4.11 7.26
CA THR A 132 -3.03 4.49 8.12
C THR A 132 -2.67 4.52 9.61
N LEU A 133 -1.83 3.58 10.08
CA LEU A 133 -1.36 3.52 11.46
C LEU A 133 -0.57 4.78 11.89
N PRO A 134 0.54 5.14 11.23
CA PRO A 134 1.29 6.34 11.58
C PRO A 134 0.46 7.62 11.37
N THR A 135 -0.42 7.66 10.35
CA THR A 135 -1.31 8.80 10.14
C THR A 135 -2.29 8.97 11.31
N ALA A 136 -2.95 7.90 11.76
CA ALA A 136 -3.86 7.92 12.89
C ALA A 136 -3.14 8.35 14.18
N ALA A 137 -1.90 7.88 14.40
CA ALA A 137 -1.07 8.31 15.52
C ALA A 137 -0.79 9.84 15.45
N ILE A 138 -0.37 10.35 14.29
CA ILE A 138 -0.09 11.78 14.11
C ILE A 138 -1.36 12.62 14.36
N LEU A 139 -2.51 12.19 13.87
CA LEU A 139 -3.80 12.84 14.12
C LEU A 139 -4.20 12.80 15.60
N GLY A 140 -3.97 11.67 16.28
CA GLY A 140 -4.21 11.52 17.71
C GLY A 140 -3.35 12.47 18.55
N LEU A 141 -2.07 12.56 18.21
CA LEU A 141 -1.15 13.52 18.81
C LEU A 141 -1.60 14.97 18.57
N ALA A 142 -1.94 15.32 17.33
CA ALA A 142 -2.43 16.66 17.00
C ALA A 142 -3.69 17.02 17.81
N THR A 143 -4.64 16.08 17.92
CA THR A 143 -5.87 16.23 18.72
C THR A 143 -5.56 16.45 20.19
N PHE A 144 -4.60 15.72 20.73
CA PHE A 144 -4.18 15.86 22.12
C PHE A 144 -3.50 17.19 22.41
N LEU A 145 -2.56 17.60 21.56
CA LEU A 145 -1.87 18.89 21.70
C LEU A 145 -2.86 20.07 21.58
N ALA A 146 -3.83 19.97 20.67
CA ALA A 146 -4.90 20.96 20.53
C ALA A 146 -5.80 21.05 21.79
N SER A 147 -5.89 19.96 22.56
CA SER A 147 -6.70 19.88 23.78
C SER A 147 -5.93 20.28 25.05
N ALA A 148 -4.63 20.59 24.95
CA ALA A 148 -3.79 20.87 26.10
C ALA A 148 -4.16 22.22 26.78
N PRO A 149 -4.38 22.24 28.12
CA PRO A 149 -4.94 23.39 28.84
C PRO A 149 -4.04 24.65 28.90
N GLY A 150 -2.80 24.59 28.41
CA GLY A 150 -1.86 25.72 28.43
C GLY A 150 -1.93 26.66 27.22
N LEU A 151 -2.64 26.27 26.15
CA LEU A 151 -2.72 27.06 24.90
C LEU A 151 -4.03 27.84 24.75
N SER A 152 -5.01 27.62 25.63
CA SER A 152 -6.26 28.40 25.62
C SER A 152 -6.07 29.69 26.41
N PRO A 153 -6.26 30.88 25.81
CA PRO A 153 -6.29 32.14 26.53
C PRO A 153 -7.25 32.04 27.72
N ARG A 154 -6.79 32.46 28.90
CA ARG A 154 -7.52 32.47 30.18
C ARG A 154 -8.79 33.33 30.07
N ASP A 155 -9.88 32.78 29.55
CA ASP A 155 -11.23 33.27 29.87
C ASP A 155 -11.66 32.55 31.16
N GLY A 156 -11.50 33.23 32.29
CA GLY A 156 -11.60 32.69 33.65
C GLY A 156 -13.00 32.32 34.14
N SER A 157 -13.99 32.10 33.29
CA SER A 157 -15.37 31.88 33.74
C SER A 157 -16.19 31.03 32.78
N SER A 158 -15.78 29.79 32.56
CA SER A 158 -16.72 28.69 32.32
C SER A 158 -15.94 27.39 32.30
N LEU A 159 -16.16 26.56 33.31
CA LEU A 159 -15.77 25.16 33.34
C LEU A 159 -16.32 24.48 32.08
N SER A 160 -15.49 24.39 31.03
CA SER A 160 -15.93 23.84 29.77
C SER A 160 -16.14 22.33 29.95
N PRO A 161 -17.24 21.76 29.44
CA PRO A 161 -17.56 20.33 29.52
C PRO A 161 -16.56 19.43 28.76
N TRP A 162 -15.51 20.00 28.17
CA TRP A 162 -14.42 19.25 27.55
C TRP A 162 -13.45 18.68 28.59
N ARG A 163 -13.32 19.30 29.79
CA ARG A 163 -12.51 18.74 30.89
C ARG A 163 -13.05 17.42 31.42
N THR A 164 -14.34 17.13 31.25
CA THR A 164 -14.95 15.84 31.65
C THR A 164 -14.97 14.81 30.52
N PHE A 165 -14.75 15.22 29.27
CA PHE A 165 -14.73 14.32 28.10
C PHE A 165 -13.33 13.90 27.65
N VAL A 166 -12.28 14.52 28.19
CA VAL A 166 -10.94 13.93 28.18
C VAL A 166 -10.90 12.95 29.34
N PRO A 167 -11.08 11.63 29.14
CA PRO A 167 -10.76 10.69 30.20
C PRO A 167 -9.29 10.91 30.53
N SER A 168 -9.06 11.36 31.76
CA SER A 168 -7.78 11.53 32.40
C SER A 168 -6.96 10.25 32.23
N ARG A 169 -5.79 10.36 31.58
CA ARG A 169 -4.76 9.32 31.36
C ARG A 169 -4.79 8.58 30.01
N PRO A 170 -5.85 7.89 29.52
CA PRO A 170 -5.73 7.07 28.31
C PRO A 170 -5.54 7.86 27.01
N VAL A 171 -6.15 9.04 26.85
CA VAL A 171 -5.91 9.89 25.66
C VAL A 171 -4.51 10.51 25.68
N ALA A 172 -4.01 10.85 26.86
CA ALA A 172 -2.64 11.33 27.05
C ALA A 172 -1.61 10.22 26.79
N ILE A 173 -1.89 8.99 27.24
CA ILE A 173 -1.06 7.81 26.96
C ILE A 173 -1.10 7.50 25.46
N ALA A 174 -2.26 7.54 24.81
CA ALA A 174 -2.39 7.33 23.37
C ALA A 174 -1.63 8.41 22.57
N ALA A 175 -1.68 9.67 23.00
CA ALA A 175 -0.96 10.75 22.35
C ALA A 175 0.54 10.74 22.62
N LEU A 176 0.98 10.39 23.83
CA LEU A 176 2.40 10.19 24.15
C LEU A 176 2.97 8.96 23.44
N ALA A 177 2.19 7.88 23.33
CA ALA A 177 2.54 6.74 22.49
C ALA A 177 2.64 7.16 21.02
N SER A 178 1.69 7.98 20.54
CA SER A 178 1.72 8.51 19.17
C SER A 178 2.92 9.44 18.92
N LEU A 179 3.27 10.30 19.89
CA LEU A 179 4.46 11.15 19.83
C LEU A 179 5.74 10.33 19.87
N ALA A 180 5.81 9.29 20.71
CA ALA A 180 6.92 8.36 20.74
C ALA A 180 7.08 7.66 19.39
N VAL A 181 5.98 7.23 18.76
CA VAL A 181 5.96 6.63 17.41
C VAL A 181 6.50 7.62 16.37
N VAL A 182 6.10 8.89 16.40
CA VAL A 182 6.56 9.93 15.46
C VAL A 182 8.03 10.31 15.68
N VAL A 183 8.48 10.44 16.94
CA VAL A 183 9.87 10.75 17.28
C VAL A 183 10.78 9.57 16.94
N LEU A 184 10.34 8.34 17.22
CA LEU A 184 11.03 7.12 16.80
C LEU A 184 11.08 7.04 15.27
N PHE A 185 10.02 7.41 14.56
CA PHE A 185 9.99 7.47 13.10
C PHE A 185 11.02 8.47 12.53
N ALA A 186 11.08 9.68 13.08
CA ALA A 186 12.02 10.72 12.66
C ALA A 186 13.49 10.34 12.96
N LEU A 187 13.76 9.80 14.16
CA LEU A 187 15.10 9.37 14.57
C LEU A 187 15.58 8.13 13.80
N ALA A 188 14.69 7.16 13.57
CA ALA A 188 15.03 5.98 12.81
C ALA A 188 15.19 6.29 11.32
N ARG A 189 14.49 7.30 10.77
CA ARG A 189 14.73 7.79 9.39
C ARG A 189 16.12 8.41 9.25
N HIS A 190 16.59 9.12 10.28
CA HIS A 190 17.93 9.68 10.32
C HIS A 190 19.04 8.60 10.44
N ARG A 191 18.74 7.44 11.04
CA ARG A 191 19.67 6.30 11.09
C ARG A 191 19.62 5.40 9.86
N ALA A 192 18.45 5.24 9.25
CA ALA A 192 18.26 4.43 8.05
C ALA A 192 18.96 5.03 6.81
N SER A 193 19.26 6.33 6.79
CA SER A 193 20.08 6.95 5.72
C SER A 193 21.55 6.48 5.71
N ALA A 194 21.99 5.67 6.69
CA ALA A 194 23.30 5.01 6.67
C ALA A 194 23.29 3.65 5.93
N PHE A 195 22.12 3.07 5.67
CA PHE A 195 21.95 1.89 4.84
C PHE A 195 21.39 2.33 3.49
N VAL A 196 22.30 2.62 2.56
CA VAL A 196 21.96 2.86 1.15
C VAL A 196 21.46 1.54 0.59
N PHE A 197 20.15 1.37 0.53
CA PHE A 197 19.57 0.40 -0.38
C PHE A 197 19.74 0.94 -1.80
N PRO A 198 20.06 0.09 -2.79
CA PRO A 198 19.94 0.49 -4.18
C PRO A 198 18.49 0.93 -4.35
N ALA A 199 18.31 2.21 -4.66
CA ALA A 199 17.01 2.76 -4.99
C ALA A 199 16.37 1.79 -5.98
N THR A 200 15.16 1.33 -5.69
CA THR A 200 14.31 0.77 -6.73
C THR A 200 14.41 1.71 -7.93
N ASP A 201 14.67 1.20 -9.13
CA ASP A 201 14.80 1.96 -10.39
C ASP A 201 13.54 2.76 -10.77
N ALA A 202 12.63 3.01 -9.82
CA ALA A 202 11.67 4.09 -9.88
C ALA A 202 12.46 5.37 -10.22
N PRO A 203 12.26 5.93 -11.43
CA PRO A 203 12.93 7.16 -11.80
C PRO A 203 12.68 8.18 -10.70
N PRO A 204 13.68 8.98 -10.30
CA PRO A 204 13.47 10.05 -9.36
C PRO A 204 12.24 10.82 -9.84
N PHE A 205 11.20 10.86 -9.02
CA PHE A 205 10.01 11.64 -9.32
C PHE A 205 10.49 13.09 -9.36
N ALA A 206 10.89 13.57 -10.55
CA ALA A 206 11.08 14.98 -10.76
C ALA A 206 9.73 15.60 -10.37
N PRO A 207 9.69 16.62 -9.49
CA PRO A 207 8.46 17.30 -9.12
C PRO A 207 7.86 17.94 -10.37
N ASN A 208 7.14 17.15 -11.16
CA ASN A 208 6.50 17.58 -12.38
C ASN A 208 5.16 18.13 -11.94
N ALA A 209 4.93 19.41 -12.21
CA ALA A 209 3.65 20.05 -11.96
C ALA A 209 2.47 19.26 -12.57
N GLN A 210 2.69 18.47 -13.63
CA GLN A 210 1.70 17.56 -14.18
C GLN A 210 1.30 16.44 -13.22
N ALA A 211 2.24 15.85 -12.47
CA ALA A 211 1.93 14.81 -11.51
C ALA A 211 1.15 15.35 -10.30
N LEU A 212 1.52 16.53 -9.79
CA LEU A 212 0.74 17.20 -8.76
C LEU A 212 -0.67 17.53 -9.27
N ARG A 213 -0.78 18.05 -10.51
CA ARG A 213 -2.10 18.35 -11.10
C ARG A 213 -2.94 17.09 -11.29
N ALA A 214 -2.34 15.98 -11.74
CA ALA A 214 -3.02 14.70 -11.85
C ALA A 214 -3.49 14.23 -10.47
N PHE A 215 -2.63 14.22 -9.46
CA PHE A 215 -3.00 13.85 -8.08
C PHE A 215 -4.14 14.73 -7.52
N LEU A 216 -4.04 16.06 -7.65
CA LEU A 216 -5.09 16.97 -7.17
C LEU A 216 -6.41 16.81 -7.94
N ARG A 217 -6.35 16.46 -9.22
CA ARG A 217 -7.53 16.28 -10.06
C ARG A 217 -8.18 14.92 -9.85
N ASP A 218 -7.37 13.87 -9.86
CA ASP A 218 -7.78 12.48 -9.99
C ASP A 218 -7.98 11.84 -8.61
N ASP A 219 -7.20 12.21 -7.58
CA ASP A 219 -7.30 11.61 -6.25
C ASP A 219 -8.02 12.53 -5.23
N VAL A 220 -7.78 13.86 -5.27
CA VAL A 220 -8.36 14.81 -4.29
C VAL A 220 -9.67 15.43 -4.77
N GLY A 221 -9.76 15.70 -6.08
CA GLY A 221 -10.84 16.46 -6.69
C GLY A 221 -10.62 17.99 -6.64
N LEU A 222 -10.93 18.66 -7.75
CA LEU A 222 -10.75 20.11 -7.91
C LEU A 222 -11.63 20.92 -6.95
N VAL A 223 -12.87 20.47 -6.73
CA VAL A 223 -13.82 21.15 -5.84
C VAL A 223 -13.32 21.11 -4.39
N THR A 224 -12.92 19.93 -3.92
CA THR A 224 -12.37 19.73 -2.57
C THR A 224 -11.10 20.54 -2.37
N SER A 225 -10.21 20.56 -3.38
CA SER A 225 -8.98 21.37 -3.36
C SER A 225 -9.26 22.87 -3.28
N ALA A 226 -10.22 23.38 -4.06
CA ALA A 226 -10.63 24.78 -4.04
C ALA A 226 -11.25 25.18 -2.69
N LEU A 227 -12.12 24.33 -2.13
CA LEU A 227 -12.71 24.52 -0.81
C LEU A 227 -11.65 24.44 0.29
N GLY A 228 -10.67 23.55 0.17
CA GLY A 228 -9.52 23.46 1.07
C GLY A 228 -8.71 24.75 1.08
N ALA A 229 -8.37 25.29 -0.09
CA ALA A 229 -7.65 26.56 -0.22
C ALA A 229 -8.44 27.73 0.38
N LEU A 230 -9.73 27.84 0.07
CA LEU A 230 -10.62 28.83 0.69
C LEU A 230 -10.69 28.65 2.22
N GLY A 231 -10.73 27.41 2.67
CA GLY A 231 -10.74 27.04 4.09
C GLY A 231 -9.50 27.52 4.83
N VAL A 232 -8.31 27.37 4.23
CA VAL A 232 -7.05 27.89 4.75
C VAL A 232 -7.11 29.42 4.90
N VAL A 233 -7.57 30.14 3.87
CA VAL A 233 -7.72 31.61 3.92
C VAL A 233 -8.68 32.02 5.05
N LEU A 234 -9.84 31.38 5.11
CA LEU A 234 -10.86 31.65 6.14
C LEU A 234 -10.39 31.29 7.54
N ALA A 235 -9.58 30.24 7.69
CA ALA A 235 -8.98 29.78 8.94
C ALA A 235 -7.94 30.77 9.47
N VAL A 236 -7.03 31.23 8.60
CA VAL A 236 -5.99 32.21 8.97
C VAL A 236 -6.60 33.56 9.38
N ALA A 237 -7.73 33.94 8.78
CA ALA A 237 -8.47 35.13 9.16
C ALA A 237 -9.11 35.06 10.57
N GLN A 238 -9.25 33.87 11.17
CA GLN A 238 -9.82 33.72 12.50
C GLN A 238 -8.75 33.98 13.57
N ARG A 239 -8.99 34.96 14.46
CA ARG A 239 -8.11 35.19 15.62
C ARG A 239 -8.18 34.04 16.64
N ARG A 240 -9.38 33.49 16.85
CA ARG A 240 -9.63 32.38 17.79
C ARG A 240 -9.33 31.06 17.05
N GLY A 241 -8.32 30.31 17.50
CA GLY A 241 -7.90 29.04 16.87
C GLY A 241 -6.78 29.16 15.83
N ARG A 242 -6.29 30.37 15.52
CA ARG A 242 -5.17 30.61 14.59
C ARG A 242 -3.96 29.68 14.77
N PRO A 243 -3.44 29.37 15.98
CA PRO A 243 -2.28 28.50 16.11
C PRO A 243 -2.57 27.08 15.64
N LEU A 244 -3.76 26.54 15.93
CA LEU A 244 -4.17 25.21 15.47
C LEU A 244 -4.29 25.16 13.94
N PHE A 245 -4.88 26.20 13.35
CA PHE A 245 -5.00 26.32 11.90
C PHE A 245 -3.66 26.43 11.20
N VAL A 246 -2.75 27.24 11.74
CA VAL A 246 -1.39 27.38 11.20
C VAL A 246 -0.65 26.05 11.34
N ALA A 247 -0.74 25.36 12.47
CA ALA A 247 -0.13 24.06 12.66
C ALA A 247 -0.64 23.04 11.63
N LEU A 248 -1.96 22.90 11.48
CA LEU A 248 -2.57 22.01 10.49
C LEU A 248 -2.17 22.38 9.05
N ALA A 249 -2.13 23.68 8.72
CA ALA A 249 -1.76 24.16 7.39
C ALA A 249 -0.28 23.87 7.09
N VAL A 250 0.60 24.07 8.07
CA VAL A 250 2.03 23.73 7.96
C VAL A 250 2.21 22.23 7.82
N THR A 251 1.49 21.40 8.59
CA THR A 251 1.53 19.95 8.47
C THR A 251 1.05 19.49 7.09
N ALA A 252 -0.07 20.03 6.59
CA ALA A 252 -0.57 19.72 5.26
C ALA A 252 0.39 20.17 4.16
N ALA A 253 1.01 21.36 4.28
CA ALA A 253 2.01 21.83 3.33
C ALA A 253 3.28 20.97 3.35
N ALA A 254 3.78 20.60 4.53
CA ALA A 254 4.93 19.71 4.67
C ALA A 254 4.64 18.31 4.12
N ALA A 255 3.43 17.80 4.33
CA ALA A 255 2.94 16.56 3.75
C ALA A 255 2.88 16.64 2.22
N MET A 256 2.37 17.75 1.68
CA MET A 256 2.38 18.01 0.23
C MET A 256 3.80 18.07 -0.34
N VAL A 257 4.76 18.65 0.38
CA VAL A 257 6.17 18.66 -0.04
C VAL A 257 6.76 17.25 0.00
N ALA A 258 6.38 16.43 0.97
CA ALA A 258 6.83 15.05 1.09
C ALA A 258 6.30 14.16 -0.05
N LEU A 259 5.13 14.44 -0.62
CA LEU A 259 4.60 13.76 -1.82
C LEU A 259 5.55 13.83 -3.03
N PHE A 260 6.45 14.81 -3.09
CA PHE A 260 7.44 14.92 -4.15
C PHE A 260 8.66 14.03 -3.95
N ARG A 261 8.71 13.27 -2.86
CA ARG A 261 9.73 12.25 -2.65
C ARG A 261 9.14 10.89 -3.00
N PRO A 262 9.92 9.98 -3.60
CA PRO A 262 9.47 8.61 -3.78
C PRO A 262 9.04 8.04 -2.43
N ALA A 263 7.86 7.40 -2.41
CA ALA A 263 7.36 6.73 -1.21
C ALA A 263 8.42 5.71 -0.75
N PRO A 264 8.80 5.70 0.53
CA PRO A 264 9.90 4.86 1.02
C PRO A 264 9.54 3.38 1.15
N GLY A 265 8.48 2.91 0.48
CA GLY A 265 7.96 1.57 0.66
C GLY A 265 6.92 1.18 -0.41
N PRO A 266 6.31 0.00 -0.24
CA PRO A 266 5.38 -0.60 -1.20
C PRO A 266 3.98 0.05 -1.19
N GLU A 267 3.74 0.95 -0.24
CA GLU A 267 2.47 1.67 -0.07
C GLU A 267 2.15 2.51 -1.31
N ARG A 268 0.88 2.52 -1.71
CA ARG A 268 0.44 3.36 -2.83
C ARG A 268 0.37 4.82 -2.40
N TYR A 269 -0.06 5.05 -1.16
CA TYR A 269 -0.09 6.35 -0.50
C TYR A 269 0.64 6.26 0.83
N ASP A 270 1.71 7.04 0.99
CA ASP A 270 2.43 7.09 2.26
C ASP A 270 1.65 7.91 3.32
N ALA A 271 2.15 7.91 4.55
CA ALA A 271 1.53 8.66 5.64
C ALA A 271 1.42 10.18 5.34
N SER A 272 2.33 10.71 4.51
CA SER A 272 2.27 12.12 4.13
C SER A 272 1.12 12.40 3.17
N ALA A 273 0.87 11.53 2.19
CA ALA A 273 -0.30 11.62 1.34
C ALA A 273 -1.59 11.64 2.16
N LEU A 274 -1.76 10.67 3.06
CA LEU A 274 -2.96 10.57 3.90
C LEU A 274 -3.15 11.79 4.83
N LEU A 275 -2.06 12.34 5.39
CA LEU A 275 -2.09 13.58 6.16
C LEU A 275 -2.47 14.79 5.32
N PHE A 276 -2.01 14.85 4.06
CA PHE A 276 -2.41 15.89 3.13
C PHE A 276 -3.92 15.82 2.84
N PHE A 277 -4.46 14.62 2.55
CA PHE A 277 -5.91 14.42 2.38
C PHE A 277 -6.69 14.88 3.61
N ALA A 278 -6.24 14.48 4.81
CA ALA A 278 -6.81 14.93 6.08
C ALA A 278 -6.82 16.45 6.23
N GLY A 279 -5.69 17.10 5.93
CA GLY A 279 -5.59 18.56 5.96
C GLY A 279 -6.57 19.24 5.01
N VAL A 280 -6.56 18.85 3.73
CA VAL A 280 -7.41 19.46 2.70
C VAL A 280 -8.90 19.33 3.04
N HIS A 281 -9.35 18.15 3.45
CA HIS A 281 -10.76 17.94 3.82
C HIS A 281 -11.15 18.68 5.10
N THR A 282 -10.25 18.75 6.09
CA THR A 282 -10.49 19.55 7.31
C THR A 282 -10.66 21.03 6.95
N PHE A 283 -9.83 21.58 6.05
CA PHE A 283 -9.99 22.95 5.59
C PHE A 283 -11.24 23.14 4.72
N ALA A 284 -11.58 22.19 3.86
CA ALA A 284 -12.83 22.23 3.11
C ALA A 284 -14.05 22.29 4.05
N ALA A 285 -14.01 21.55 5.15
CA ALA A 285 -15.03 21.60 6.21
C ALA A 285 -15.17 23.00 6.83
N VAL A 286 -14.03 23.69 7.06
CA VAL A 286 -14.02 25.08 7.54
C VAL A 286 -14.73 26.00 6.57
N ALA A 287 -14.40 25.90 5.27
CA ALA A 287 -15.05 26.71 4.25
C ALA A 287 -16.56 26.45 4.19
N MET A 288 -16.97 25.18 4.19
CA MET A 288 -18.38 24.79 4.18
C MET A 288 -19.13 25.29 5.42
N ALA A 289 -18.60 25.07 6.62
CA ALA A 289 -19.23 25.52 7.85
C ALA A 289 -19.35 27.05 7.91
N ARG A 290 -18.34 27.78 7.44
CA ARG A 290 -18.41 29.24 7.31
C ARG A 290 -19.46 29.67 6.29
N GLY A 291 -19.58 28.96 5.17
CA GLY A 291 -20.66 29.13 4.20
C GLY A 291 -22.04 28.94 4.83
N VAL A 292 -22.25 27.84 5.56
CA VAL A 292 -23.50 27.54 6.29
C VAL A 292 -23.85 28.67 7.26
N VAL A 293 -22.90 29.12 8.07
CA VAL A 293 -23.12 30.22 9.03
C VAL A 293 -23.39 31.54 8.33
N ALA A 294 -22.68 31.83 7.23
CA ALA A 294 -22.89 33.04 6.45
C ALA A 294 -24.31 33.05 5.86
N VAL A 295 -24.72 31.95 5.21
CA VAL A 295 -26.06 31.78 4.64
C VAL A 295 -27.14 31.89 5.72
N ALA A 296 -26.95 31.23 6.87
CA ALA A 296 -27.91 31.28 7.99
C ALA A 296 -28.06 32.68 8.61
N ARG A 297 -27.06 33.56 8.45
CA ARG A 297 -27.10 34.95 8.93
C ARG A 297 -27.68 35.92 7.92
N LEU A 298 -27.86 35.52 6.67
CA LEU A 298 -28.54 36.35 5.68
C LEU A 298 -30.00 36.54 6.11
N ARG A 299 -30.49 37.78 6.07
CA ARG A 299 -31.89 38.12 6.38
C ARG A 299 -32.82 37.83 5.19
N LEU A 300 -32.60 36.69 4.54
CA LEU A 300 -33.41 36.24 3.41
C LEU A 300 -34.49 35.27 3.91
N PRO A 301 -35.72 35.29 3.35
CA PRO A 301 -36.65 34.19 3.56
C PRO A 301 -35.96 32.88 3.13
N LEU A 302 -36.15 31.80 3.91
CA LEU A 302 -35.53 30.48 3.69
C LEU A 302 -34.03 30.34 3.98
N ALA A 303 -33.36 31.34 4.58
CA ALA A 303 -31.92 31.25 4.94
C ALA A 303 -31.56 29.98 5.74
N ALA A 304 -32.41 29.58 6.68
CA ALA A 304 -32.22 28.35 7.46
C ALA A 304 -32.34 27.08 6.61
N ALA A 305 -33.28 27.04 5.66
CA ALA A 305 -33.45 25.92 4.74
C ALA A 305 -32.25 25.83 3.78
N SER A 306 -31.78 26.94 3.24
CA SER A 306 -30.58 27.00 2.40
C SER A 306 -29.33 26.56 3.16
N ALA A 307 -29.17 27.00 4.41
CA ALA A 307 -28.06 26.56 5.27
C ALA A 307 -28.13 25.04 5.55
N ALA A 308 -29.32 24.49 5.75
CA ALA A 308 -29.52 23.04 5.88
C ALA A 308 -29.17 22.31 4.57
N MET A 309 -29.55 22.83 3.41
CA MET A 309 -29.15 22.25 2.12
C MET A 309 -27.64 22.25 1.92
N VAL A 310 -26.93 23.32 2.30
CA VAL A 310 -25.46 23.36 2.25
C VAL A 310 -24.86 22.31 3.19
N ALA A 311 -25.42 22.12 4.39
CA ALA A 311 -24.98 21.07 5.30
C ALA A 311 -25.23 19.66 4.74
N VAL A 312 -26.39 19.42 4.13
CA VAL A 312 -26.70 18.14 3.45
C VAL A 312 -25.76 17.92 2.25
N PHE A 313 -25.46 18.96 1.49
CA PHE A 313 -24.47 18.92 0.41
C PHE A 313 -23.07 18.55 0.93
N SER A 314 -22.69 18.95 2.15
CA SER A 314 -21.44 18.46 2.74
C SER A 314 -21.43 16.93 2.92
N ALA A 315 -22.58 16.32 3.22
CA ALA A 315 -22.68 14.86 3.36
C ALA A 315 -22.57 14.12 2.01
N THR A 316 -22.86 14.77 0.88
CA THR A 316 -22.71 14.12 -0.44
C THR A 316 -21.25 13.82 -0.76
N PHE A 317 -20.28 14.60 -0.23
CA PHE A 317 -18.86 14.28 -0.38
C PHE A 317 -18.50 12.93 0.27
N ALA A 318 -19.07 12.62 1.44
CA ALA A 318 -18.85 11.32 2.08
C ALA A 318 -19.50 10.17 1.29
N ALA A 319 -20.68 10.41 0.71
CA ALA A 319 -21.35 9.43 -0.14
C ALA A 319 -20.58 9.16 -1.44
N VAL A 320 -20.07 10.21 -2.11
CA VAL A 320 -19.25 10.09 -3.32
C VAL A 320 -17.94 9.37 -3.01
N ALA A 321 -17.25 9.74 -1.92
CA ALA A 321 -16.04 9.04 -1.47
C ALA A 321 -16.31 7.53 -1.20
N LEU A 322 -17.43 7.22 -0.56
CA LEU A 322 -17.85 5.84 -0.32
C LEU A 322 -18.09 5.04 -1.62
N ASP A 323 -18.74 5.67 -2.60
CA ASP A 323 -19.01 5.09 -3.91
C ASP A 323 -17.72 4.87 -4.71
N GLU A 324 -16.86 5.89 -4.82
CA GLU A 324 -15.57 5.80 -5.50
C GLU A 324 -14.65 4.75 -4.85
N SER A 325 -14.62 4.68 -3.52
CA SER A 325 -13.83 3.66 -2.82
C SER A 325 -14.36 2.25 -3.06
N SER A 326 -15.67 2.09 -3.30
CA SER A 326 -16.26 0.79 -3.64
C SER A 326 -15.75 0.30 -4.99
N LEU A 327 -15.74 1.15 -6.01
CA LEU A 327 -15.25 0.83 -7.36
C LEU A 327 -13.76 0.45 -7.36
N VAL A 328 -12.96 1.20 -6.60
CA VAL A 328 -11.52 0.95 -6.48
C VAL A 328 -11.24 -0.38 -5.77
N LEU A 329 -12.03 -0.73 -4.77
CA LEU A 329 -11.88 -1.99 -4.03
C LEU A 329 -12.47 -3.19 -4.77
N GLU A 330 -13.51 -3.02 -5.57
CA GLU A 330 -13.98 -4.06 -6.50
C GLU A 330 -12.91 -4.39 -7.55
N ALA A 331 -12.20 -3.38 -8.05
CA ALA A 331 -11.04 -3.60 -8.92
C ALA A 331 -9.95 -4.39 -8.18
N ARG A 332 -9.73 -4.15 -6.89
CA ARG A 332 -8.80 -4.92 -6.06
C ARG A 332 -9.27 -6.37 -5.83
N ALA A 333 -10.56 -6.61 -5.56
CA ALA A 333 -11.13 -7.95 -5.44
C ALA A 333 -10.99 -8.76 -6.74
N SER A 334 -10.88 -8.10 -7.90
CA SER A 334 -10.54 -8.79 -9.16
C SER A 334 -9.10 -9.34 -9.18
N LEU A 335 -8.16 -8.73 -8.45
CA LEU A 335 -6.78 -9.21 -8.26
C LEU A 335 -6.74 -10.49 -7.43
N GLU A 336 -7.62 -10.61 -6.42
CA GLU A 336 -7.70 -11.81 -5.58
C GLU A 336 -8.04 -13.08 -6.37
N ARG A 337 -8.66 -12.92 -7.55
CA ARG A 337 -8.96 -14.01 -8.47
C ARG A 337 -7.79 -14.36 -9.39
N VAL A 338 -6.73 -13.56 -9.39
CA VAL A 338 -5.54 -13.82 -10.20
C VAL A 338 -4.60 -14.71 -9.41
N ASP A 339 -4.63 -16.01 -9.73
CA ASP A 339 -3.74 -16.99 -9.14
C ASP A 339 -2.35 -16.91 -9.79
N TRP A 340 -1.66 -15.80 -9.49
CA TRP A 340 -0.30 -15.58 -9.93
C TRP A 340 0.64 -16.63 -9.36
N ALA A 341 0.39 -17.05 -8.12
CA ALA A 341 1.20 -18.05 -7.43
C ALA A 341 1.09 -19.41 -8.12
N GLU A 342 -0.11 -19.89 -8.46
CA GLU A 342 -0.27 -21.12 -9.24
C GLU A 342 0.38 -21.00 -10.64
N SER A 343 0.29 -19.83 -11.26
CA SER A 343 0.96 -19.59 -12.56
C SER A 343 2.49 -19.63 -12.42
N ALA A 344 3.02 -19.16 -11.29
CA ALA A 344 4.45 -19.13 -11.00
C ALA A 344 4.98 -20.49 -10.55
N PHE A 345 4.21 -21.22 -9.75
CA PHE A 345 4.63 -22.39 -8.99
C PHE A 345 3.95 -23.71 -9.37
N GLY A 346 2.83 -23.71 -10.07
CA GLY A 346 2.02 -24.91 -10.32
C GLY A 346 2.78 -26.02 -11.03
N SER A 347 3.89 -25.70 -11.71
CA SER A 347 4.80 -26.66 -12.33
C SER A 347 6.00 -27.09 -11.46
N HIS A 348 6.15 -26.56 -10.25
CA HIS A 348 7.25 -26.88 -9.35
C HIS A 348 6.98 -28.18 -8.62
N LYS A 349 8.05 -28.99 -8.47
CA LYS A 349 8.00 -30.19 -7.63
C LYS A 349 7.93 -29.76 -6.15
N PRO A 350 7.11 -30.41 -5.32
CA PRO A 350 7.13 -30.21 -3.87
C PRO A 350 8.55 -30.38 -3.31
N GLY A 351 8.90 -29.61 -2.27
CA GLY A 351 10.25 -29.63 -1.70
C GLY A 351 11.31 -28.86 -2.52
N SER A 352 10.94 -28.15 -3.58
CA SER A 352 11.90 -27.40 -4.39
C SER A 352 12.63 -26.32 -3.58
N LEU A 353 13.93 -26.15 -3.83
CA LEU A 353 14.66 -24.97 -3.36
C LEU A 353 14.56 -23.89 -4.43
N VAL A 354 13.97 -22.75 -4.11
CA VAL A 354 13.97 -21.58 -4.96
C VAL A 354 15.17 -20.71 -4.61
N VAL A 355 16.00 -20.39 -5.59
CA VAL A 355 17.21 -19.57 -5.46
C VAL A 355 17.04 -18.32 -6.32
N THR A 356 17.20 -17.14 -5.71
CA THR A 356 17.05 -15.86 -6.42
C THR A 356 17.99 -14.79 -5.86
N GLU A 357 18.56 -14.00 -6.75
CA GLU A 357 19.29 -12.77 -6.42
C GLU A 357 18.37 -11.54 -6.38
N ASP A 358 17.12 -11.66 -6.86
CA ASP A 358 16.20 -10.54 -6.91
C ASP A 358 15.41 -10.41 -5.59
N PRO A 359 15.62 -9.33 -4.82
CA PRO A 359 14.92 -9.13 -3.56
C PRO A 359 13.42 -8.89 -3.74
N VAL A 360 12.97 -8.39 -4.89
CA VAL A 360 11.54 -8.20 -5.17
C VAL A 360 10.85 -9.54 -5.35
N VAL A 361 11.47 -10.43 -6.14
CA VAL A 361 10.98 -11.80 -6.35
C VAL A 361 11.00 -12.56 -5.03
N ALA A 362 12.08 -12.49 -4.26
CA ALA A 362 12.17 -13.16 -2.96
C ALA A 362 11.04 -12.74 -2.00
N ARG A 363 10.73 -11.43 -1.91
CA ARG A 363 9.61 -10.96 -1.08
C ARG A 363 8.28 -11.49 -1.57
N ARG A 364 8.04 -11.49 -2.88
CA ARG A 364 6.81 -12.05 -3.47
C ARG A 364 6.66 -13.53 -3.17
N LEU A 365 7.74 -14.30 -3.28
CA LEU A 365 7.77 -15.72 -2.96
C LEU A 365 7.39 -15.97 -1.50
N VAL A 366 8.03 -15.26 -0.57
CA VAL A 366 7.73 -15.36 0.86
C VAL A 366 6.28 -14.96 1.15
N ALA A 367 5.80 -13.88 0.53
CA ALA A 367 4.44 -13.42 0.69
C ALA A 367 3.41 -14.47 0.25
N ALA A 368 3.58 -15.03 -0.95
CA ALA A 368 2.73 -16.10 -1.46
C ALA A 368 2.73 -17.34 -0.52
N TRP A 369 3.89 -17.72 0.02
CA TRP A 369 3.99 -18.85 0.94
C TRP A 369 3.29 -18.60 2.28
N LEU A 370 3.38 -17.37 2.78
CA LEU A 370 2.68 -16.97 4.01
C LEU A 370 1.17 -16.84 3.80
N ALA A 371 0.73 -16.54 2.58
CA ALA A 371 -0.67 -16.56 2.19
C ALA A 371 -1.22 -18.00 2.07
N GLY A 372 -0.34 -18.98 1.89
CA GLY A 372 -0.70 -20.40 1.69
C GLY A 372 -0.75 -20.81 0.21
N ASP A 373 -0.38 -19.93 -0.71
CA ASP A 373 -0.44 -20.15 -2.15
C ASP A 373 0.87 -20.78 -2.70
N GLY A 374 1.73 -21.27 -1.79
CA GLY A 374 3.04 -21.83 -2.09
C GLY A 374 3.05 -23.34 -2.26
N PRO A 375 3.94 -23.90 -3.10
CA PRO A 375 4.18 -25.33 -3.15
C PRO A 375 4.69 -25.84 -1.79
N GLU A 376 4.01 -26.86 -1.26
CA GLU A 376 4.32 -27.43 0.05
C GLU A 376 5.81 -27.80 0.19
N ALA A 377 6.37 -27.53 1.37
CA ALA A 377 7.76 -27.82 1.75
C ALA A 377 8.85 -27.16 0.89
N SER A 378 8.53 -26.18 0.06
CA SER A 378 9.55 -25.43 -0.69
C SER A 378 10.35 -24.50 0.21
N ALA A 379 11.64 -24.34 -0.07
CA ALA A 379 12.53 -23.46 0.67
C ALA A 379 13.02 -22.33 -0.24
N LEU A 380 13.31 -21.14 0.33
CA LEU A 380 13.86 -20.00 -0.38
C LEU A 380 15.25 -19.68 0.13
N LEU A 381 16.22 -19.63 -0.79
CA LEU A 381 17.55 -19.13 -0.50
C LEU A 381 17.78 -17.78 -1.20
N PRO A 382 17.70 -16.65 -0.46
CA PRO A 382 17.94 -15.32 -1.01
C PRO A 382 19.43 -15.08 -1.20
N LEU A 383 19.92 -15.10 -2.43
CA LEU A 383 21.35 -14.93 -2.70
C LEU A 383 21.86 -13.51 -2.45
N TYR A 384 20.97 -12.51 -2.51
CA TYR A 384 21.31 -11.12 -2.19
C TYR A 384 21.54 -10.88 -0.69
N ASP A 385 21.11 -11.80 0.19
CA ASP A 385 21.23 -11.70 1.65
C ASP A 385 21.55 -13.06 2.28
N ILE A 386 22.66 -13.67 1.84
CA ILE A 386 23.15 -14.95 2.36
C ILE A 386 23.49 -14.90 3.85
N GLY A 387 23.89 -13.71 4.33
CA GLY A 387 24.11 -13.45 5.74
C GLY A 387 22.82 -13.27 6.53
N GLY A 388 21.65 -13.20 5.88
CA GLY A 388 20.37 -12.88 6.49
C GLY A 388 19.78 -13.99 7.35
N ARG A 389 18.73 -13.66 8.12
CA ARG A 389 18.02 -14.62 8.97
C ARG A 389 17.42 -15.78 8.17
N MET A 390 16.86 -15.49 6.99
CA MET A 390 16.22 -16.49 6.14
C MET A 390 17.24 -17.50 5.60
N ALA A 391 18.34 -17.02 5.00
CA ALA A 391 19.41 -17.88 4.52
C ALA A 391 20.06 -18.71 5.64
N ARG A 392 20.28 -18.12 6.82
CA ARG A 392 20.79 -18.87 7.98
C ARG A 392 19.82 -19.95 8.48
N ALA A 393 18.52 -19.66 8.51
CA ALA A 393 17.52 -20.63 8.94
C ALA A 393 17.47 -21.83 7.98
N GLU A 394 17.55 -21.58 6.67
CA GLU A 394 17.64 -22.66 5.68
C GLU A 394 18.95 -23.45 5.79
N LEU A 395 20.09 -22.77 5.98
CA LEU A 395 21.37 -23.44 6.18
C LEU A 395 21.40 -24.31 7.44
N GLN A 396 20.67 -23.93 8.49
CA GLN A 396 20.52 -24.73 9.70
C GLN A 396 19.62 -25.95 9.49
N ARG A 397 18.69 -25.88 8.53
CA ARG A 397 17.79 -26.99 8.18
C ARG A 397 18.42 -27.97 7.21
N ASP A 398 19.23 -27.47 6.27
CA ASP A 398 19.77 -28.23 5.16
C ASP A 398 21.28 -27.96 4.98
N ASP A 399 22.10 -28.88 5.51
CA ASP A 399 23.56 -28.81 5.41
C ASP A 399 24.07 -28.95 3.97
N ALA A 400 23.27 -29.48 3.04
CA ALA A 400 23.63 -29.59 1.63
C ALA A 400 23.72 -28.21 0.95
N LEU A 401 23.20 -27.14 1.57
CA LEU A 401 23.33 -25.77 1.07
C LEU A 401 24.72 -25.16 1.31
N ARG A 402 25.56 -25.74 2.16
CA ARG A 402 26.87 -25.18 2.53
C ARG A 402 27.80 -24.93 1.33
N PRO A 403 27.96 -25.85 0.36
CA PRO A 403 28.81 -25.60 -0.81
C PRO A 403 28.28 -24.43 -1.64
N LEU A 404 26.97 -24.33 -1.81
CA LEU A 404 26.32 -23.26 -2.57
C LEU A 404 26.52 -21.90 -1.88
N VAL A 405 26.25 -21.82 -0.57
CA VAL A 405 26.48 -20.61 0.24
C VAL A 405 27.95 -20.19 0.19
N ARG A 406 28.88 -21.13 0.30
CA ARG A 406 30.32 -20.87 0.21
C ARG A 406 30.68 -20.28 -1.15
N ASP A 407 30.22 -20.88 -2.24
CA ASP A 407 30.56 -20.44 -3.59
C ASP A 407 30.07 -19.02 -3.86
N VAL A 408 28.83 -18.69 -3.47
CA VAL A 408 28.34 -17.30 -3.61
C VAL A 408 29.07 -16.34 -2.66
N THR A 409 29.43 -16.77 -1.45
CA THR A 409 30.18 -15.90 -0.52
C THR A 409 31.61 -15.61 -1.00
N LEU A 410 32.27 -16.59 -1.61
CA LEU A 410 33.68 -16.46 -2.04
C LEU A 410 33.82 -15.90 -3.46
N VAL A 411 32.96 -16.32 -4.39
CA VAL A 411 33.05 -16.02 -5.82
C VAL A 411 32.02 -14.99 -6.26
N GLY A 412 30.93 -14.83 -5.51
CA GLY A 412 29.82 -13.95 -5.88
C GLY A 412 28.84 -14.56 -6.89
N ALA A 413 28.99 -15.84 -7.23
CA ALA A 413 28.15 -16.54 -8.20
C ALA A 413 27.96 -18.02 -7.84
N LEU A 414 26.91 -18.64 -8.38
CA LEU A 414 26.68 -20.08 -8.27
C LEU A 414 27.63 -20.86 -9.18
N SER A 415 28.08 -22.03 -8.71
CA SER A 415 28.85 -22.97 -9.53
C SER A 415 27.98 -24.15 -9.99
N GLU A 416 28.30 -24.68 -11.18
CA GLU A 416 27.67 -25.91 -11.73
C GLU A 416 27.84 -27.10 -10.79
N LEU A 417 29.00 -27.21 -10.14
CA LEU A 417 29.27 -28.29 -9.19
C LEU A 417 28.38 -28.22 -7.94
N ALA A 418 28.21 -27.03 -7.36
CA ALA A 418 27.39 -26.86 -6.16
C ALA A 418 25.90 -27.09 -6.47
N LEU A 419 25.42 -26.56 -7.60
CA LEU A 419 24.04 -26.78 -8.05
C LEU A 419 23.79 -28.24 -8.43
N GLY A 420 24.73 -28.89 -9.12
CA GLY A 420 24.66 -30.32 -9.46
C GLY A 420 24.50 -31.20 -8.23
N LYS A 421 25.38 -31.03 -7.24
CA LYS A 421 25.31 -31.80 -5.97
C LYS A 421 24.00 -31.57 -5.21
N LEU A 422 23.47 -30.35 -5.24
CA LEU A 422 22.22 -30.02 -4.57
C LEU A 422 21.00 -30.58 -5.33
N ALA A 423 21.05 -30.55 -6.66
CA ALA A 423 20.00 -31.11 -7.52
C ALA A 423 19.86 -32.63 -7.41
N GLU A 424 20.93 -33.33 -7.01
CA GLU A 424 20.89 -34.76 -6.67
C GLU A 424 20.05 -35.06 -5.42
N THR A 425 19.97 -34.12 -4.47
CA THR A 425 19.25 -34.33 -3.19
C THR A 425 17.85 -33.73 -3.20
N ARG A 426 17.62 -32.64 -3.94
CA ARG A 426 16.30 -31.99 -4.05
C ARG A 426 16.13 -31.21 -5.34
N PRO A 427 14.90 -30.99 -5.82
CA PRO A 427 14.65 -30.12 -6.97
C PRO A 427 15.13 -28.70 -6.68
N VAL A 428 15.80 -28.06 -7.64
CA VAL A 428 16.25 -26.66 -7.54
C VAL A 428 15.59 -25.84 -8.63
N ALA A 429 14.91 -24.77 -8.23
CA ALA A 429 14.44 -23.72 -9.11
C ALA A 429 15.31 -22.49 -8.93
N ALA A 430 15.83 -21.94 -10.02
CA ALA A 430 16.79 -20.86 -10.01
C ALA A 430 16.34 -19.76 -10.98
N LEU A 431 16.47 -18.51 -10.56
CA LEU A 431 16.35 -17.36 -11.46
C LEU A 431 17.75 -16.99 -11.96
N TYR A 432 17.99 -17.15 -13.27
CA TYR A 432 19.28 -16.83 -13.88
C TYR A 432 19.81 -15.46 -13.45
N SER A 433 21.10 -15.38 -13.15
CA SER A 433 21.77 -14.09 -12.99
C SER A 433 22.86 -13.92 -14.04
N PRO A 434 23.01 -12.72 -14.63
CA PRO A 434 24.13 -12.41 -15.52
C PRO A 434 25.51 -12.59 -14.88
N SER A 435 25.60 -12.62 -13.54
CA SER A 435 26.83 -12.88 -12.80
C SER A 435 27.28 -14.35 -12.88
N TRP A 436 26.37 -15.26 -13.23
CA TRP A 436 26.65 -16.69 -13.27
C TRP A 436 27.41 -17.10 -14.52
N ASP A 437 28.10 -18.24 -14.43
CA ASP A 437 28.72 -18.85 -15.60
C ASP A 437 27.67 -19.11 -16.69
N LYS A 438 27.97 -18.69 -17.91
CA LYS A 438 27.13 -18.96 -19.09
C LYS A 438 26.90 -20.45 -19.29
N GLY A 439 27.86 -21.27 -18.87
CA GLY A 439 27.75 -22.73 -18.84
C GLY A 439 26.56 -23.24 -18.05
N LEU A 440 26.02 -22.49 -17.07
CA LEU A 440 24.83 -22.90 -16.31
C LEU A 440 23.53 -22.80 -17.11
N THR A 441 23.47 -21.94 -18.13
CA THR A 441 22.22 -21.68 -18.88
C THR A 441 21.68 -22.92 -19.59
N ARG A 442 22.56 -23.85 -20.02
CA ARG A 442 22.16 -25.12 -20.65
C ARG A 442 21.46 -26.10 -19.69
N HIS A 443 21.65 -25.92 -18.38
CA HIS A 443 21.03 -26.72 -17.31
C HIS A 443 19.70 -26.15 -16.84
N LEU A 444 19.38 -24.91 -17.22
CA LEU A 444 18.14 -24.25 -16.85
C LEU A 444 17.04 -24.64 -17.84
N THR A 445 15.96 -25.23 -17.30
CA THR A 445 14.78 -25.63 -18.06
C THR A 445 13.55 -24.92 -17.53
N MET A 446 12.65 -24.51 -18.42
CA MET A 446 11.54 -23.66 -18.02
C MET A 446 10.45 -24.46 -17.32
N HIS A 447 10.08 -24.02 -16.12
CA HIS A 447 8.96 -24.54 -15.34
C HIS A 447 8.17 -23.35 -14.79
N GLY A 448 7.09 -22.97 -15.48
CA GLY A 448 6.31 -21.78 -15.11
C GLY A 448 7.17 -20.51 -15.28
N PHE A 449 7.25 -19.68 -14.25
CA PHE A 449 8.06 -18.45 -14.27
C PHE A 449 9.49 -18.61 -13.74
N PHE A 450 9.82 -19.76 -13.16
CA PHE A 450 11.17 -20.07 -12.73
C PHE A 450 11.81 -21.11 -13.65
N ASP A 451 13.14 -21.15 -13.64
CA ASP A 451 13.86 -22.19 -14.36
C ASP A 451 14.24 -23.30 -13.38
N ALA A 452 13.88 -24.54 -13.68
CA ALA A 452 14.36 -25.71 -12.95
C ALA A 452 15.78 -26.05 -13.43
N TYR A 453 16.69 -26.26 -12.48
CA TYR A 453 18.02 -26.76 -12.75
C TYR A 453 17.99 -28.28 -12.95
N GLU A 454 18.47 -28.74 -14.09
CA GLU A 454 18.61 -30.15 -14.44
C GLU A 454 20.10 -30.51 -14.53
N VAL A 455 20.52 -31.58 -13.86
CA VAL A 455 21.92 -32.04 -13.85
C VAL A 455 22.40 -32.32 -15.28
N GLU A 456 21.54 -32.94 -16.10
CA GLU A 456 21.81 -33.15 -17.51
C GLU A 456 21.29 -31.98 -18.35
N PRO A 457 22.14 -31.35 -19.18
CA PRO A 457 21.74 -30.22 -19.99
C PRO A 457 20.75 -30.66 -21.07
N ARG A 458 19.66 -29.91 -21.23
CA ARG A 458 18.68 -30.20 -22.29
C ARG A 458 19.11 -29.66 -23.64
N GLY A 459 18.51 -30.18 -24.71
CA GLY A 459 18.69 -29.63 -26.05
C GLY A 459 17.95 -28.30 -26.23
N ALA A 460 18.42 -27.44 -27.15
CA ALA A 460 17.74 -26.17 -27.49
C ALA A 460 16.29 -26.39 -28.01
N LEU A 461 16.04 -27.49 -28.72
CA LEU A 461 14.70 -27.89 -29.18
C LEU A 461 13.76 -28.23 -28.02
N GLU A 462 14.25 -28.90 -26.98
CA GLU A 462 13.45 -29.23 -25.81
C GLU A 462 13.12 -27.97 -25.01
N ARG A 463 14.11 -27.06 -24.84
CA ARG A 463 13.89 -25.74 -24.23
C ARG A 463 12.88 -24.92 -25.02
N ARG A 464 12.94 -24.96 -26.36
CA ARG A 464 11.93 -24.31 -27.22
C ARG A 464 10.53 -24.84 -26.93
N LYS A 465 10.36 -26.16 -26.92
CA LYS A 465 9.06 -26.80 -26.64
C LYS A 465 8.50 -26.36 -25.28
N ARG A 466 9.35 -26.27 -24.25
CA ARG A 466 8.94 -25.77 -22.93
C ARG A 466 8.53 -24.30 -22.96
N LEU A 467 9.23 -23.47 -23.75
CA LEU A 467 8.85 -22.07 -23.91
C LEU A 467 7.48 -21.92 -24.58
N ASP A 468 7.17 -22.76 -25.58
CA ASP A 468 5.85 -22.79 -26.23
C ASP A 468 4.75 -23.32 -25.27
N GLU A 469 5.08 -24.14 -24.27
CA GLU A 469 4.14 -24.55 -23.20
C GLU A 469 3.79 -23.38 -22.26
N VAL A 470 4.77 -22.51 -21.97
CA VAL A 470 4.60 -21.34 -21.09
C VAL A 470 3.63 -20.30 -21.68
N ASP A 471 3.50 -20.22 -23.00
CA ASP A 471 2.53 -19.33 -23.69
C ASP A 471 1.09 -19.52 -23.19
N ARG A 472 0.73 -20.76 -22.85
CA ARG A 472 -0.60 -21.12 -22.34
C ARG A 472 -0.92 -20.47 -20.99
N VAL A 473 0.12 -20.10 -20.24
CA VAL A 473 0.01 -19.45 -18.93
C VAL A 473 0.20 -17.94 -19.06
N VAL A 474 1.18 -17.50 -19.86
CA VAL A 474 1.53 -16.08 -20.02
C VAL A 474 0.38 -15.25 -20.56
N VAL A 475 -0.29 -15.69 -21.63
CA VAL A 475 -1.34 -14.88 -22.28
C VAL A 475 -2.57 -14.68 -21.37
N PRO A 476 -3.13 -15.73 -20.74
CA PRO A 476 -4.23 -15.55 -19.78
C PRO A 476 -3.82 -14.70 -18.58
N LEU A 477 -2.63 -14.92 -18.02
CA LEU A 477 -2.15 -14.15 -16.87
C LEU A 477 -1.94 -12.67 -17.21
N ALA A 478 -1.31 -12.36 -18.34
CA ALA A 478 -1.10 -10.98 -18.79
C ALA A 478 -2.45 -10.24 -18.92
N ARG A 479 -3.47 -10.90 -19.49
CA ARG A 479 -4.82 -10.36 -19.57
C ARG A 479 -5.46 -10.18 -18.19
N ALA A 480 -5.32 -11.16 -17.30
CA ALA A 480 -5.88 -11.10 -15.96
C ALA A 480 -5.26 -9.94 -15.15
N LEU A 481 -3.93 -9.83 -15.14
CA LEU A 481 -3.20 -8.75 -14.48
C LEU A 481 -3.51 -7.38 -15.09
N ALA A 482 -3.69 -7.30 -16.41
CA ALA A 482 -4.13 -6.09 -17.10
C ALA A 482 -5.50 -5.61 -16.65
N MET A 483 -6.50 -6.50 -16.67
CA MET A 483 -7.87 -6.20 -16.25
C MET A 483 -7.93 -5.77 -14.79
N ALA A 484 -7.14 -6.43 -13.94
CA ALA A 484 -7.06 -6.15 -12.53
C ALA A 484 -6.16 -4.94 -12.19
N ARG A 485 -5.51 -4.33 -13.19
CA ARG A 485 -4.56 -3.20 -13.04
C ARG A 485 -3.42 -3.50 -12.06
N ALA A 486 -2.92 -4.73 -12.09
CA ALA A 486 -1.88 -5.28 -11.22
C ALA A 486 -0.48 -4.81 -11.64
N GLU A 487 -0.18 -3.51 -11.56
CA GLU A 487 1.07 -2.98 -12.15
C GLU A 487 2.33 -3.59 -11.51
N THR A 488 2.35 -3.75 -10.19
CA THR A 488 3.47 -4.36 -9.45
C THR A 488 3.69 -5.81 -9.88
N LEU A 489 2.63 -6.63 -9.89
CA LEU A 489 2.71 -8.03 -10.33
C LEU A 489 3.09 -8.16 -11.80
N SER A 490 2.57 -7.29 -12.66
CA SER A 490 2.91 -7.26 -14.09
C SER A 490 4.40 -6.95 -14.26
N ARG A 491 4.93 -5.97 -13.53
CA ARG A 491 6.35 -5.60 -13.56
C ARG A 491 7.25 -6.72 -13.03
N THR A 492 6.88 -7.37 -11.92
CA THR A 492 7.62 -8.53 -11.38
C THR A 492 7.62 -9.69 -12.37
N THR A 493 6.48 -9.98 -13.01
CA THR A 493 6.36 -11.04 -14.03
C THR A 493 7.18 -10.72 -15.28
N ALA A 494 7.11 -9.47 -15.76
CA ALA A 494 7.93 -8.99 -16.87
C ALA A 494 9.43 -9.14 -16.57
N ARG A 495 9.84 -8.84 -15.33
CA ARG A 495 11.24 -8.97 -14.88
C ARG A 495 11.69 -10.43 -14.87
N LEU A 496 10.90 -11.35 -14.31
CA LEU A 496 11.18 -12.79 -14.32
C LEU A 496 11.38 -13.32 -15.75
N LEU A 497 10.45 -12.99 -16.65
CA LEU A 497 10.51 -13.41 -18.05
C LEU A 497 11.64 -12.73 -18.83
N GLY A 498 11.96 -11.48 -18.49
CA GLY A 498 13.07 -10.73 -19.09
C GLY A 498 14.43 -11.33 -18.71
N VAL A 499 14.60 -11.71 -17.45
CA VAL A 499 15.80 -12.42 -16.97
C VAL A 499 15.98 -13.76 -17.70
N ARG A 500 14.89 -14.49 -17.95
CA ARG A 500 14.92 -15.70 -18.78
C ARG A 500 15.36 -15.42 -20.21
N ALA A 501 14.88 -14.35 -20.83
CA ALA A 501 15.32 -13.95 -22.17
C ALA A 501 16.84 -13.68 -22.20
N LEU A 502 17.39 -13.08 -21.15
CA LEU A 502 18.83 -12.89 -21.00
C LEU A 502 19.58 -14.22 -20.84
N ALA A 503 19.04 -15.17 -20.08
CA ALA A 503 19.63 -16.50 -19.92
C ALA A 503 19.77 -17.24 -21.26
N LEU A 504 18.69 -17.26 -22.05
CA LEU A 504 18.68 -17.88 -23.38
C LEU A 504 19.64 -17.19 -24.35
N ALA A 505 19.71 -15.86 -24.29
CA ALA A 505 20.67 -15.10 -25.10
C ALA A 505 22.12 -15.41 -24.71
N ALA A 506 22.41 -15.53 -23.41
CA ALA A 506 23.73 -15.89 -22.91
C ALA A 506 24.14 -17.33 -23.31
N GLY A 507 23.16 -18.24 -23.43
CA GLY A 507 23.34 -19.58 -23.97
C GLY A 507 23.46 -19.66 -25.51
N GLY A 508 23.36 -18.54 -26.23
CA GLY A 508 23.46 -18.48 -27.68
C GLY A 508 22.16 -18.81 -28.44
N GLU A 509 21.03 -18.93 -27.76
CA GLU A 509 19.73 -19.30 -28.36
C GLU A 509 18.92 -18.07 -28.74
N ARG A 510 19.37 -17.36 -29.78
CA ARG A 510 18.78 -16.08 -30.21
C ARG A 510 17.27 -16.15 -30.44
N ASP A 511 16.78 -17.18 -31.11
CA ASP A 511 15.35 -17.29 -31.46
C ASP A 511 14.47 -17.56 -30.21
N ASN A 512 14.98 -18.35 -29.27
CA ASN A 512 14.31 -18.61 -28.00
C ASN A 512 14.34 -17.36 -27.10
N ALA A 513 15.45 -16.63 -27.09
CA ALA A 513 15.58 -15.37 -26.37
C ALA A 513 14.58 -14.32 -26.86
N LEU A 514 14.40 -14.20 -28.19
CA LEU A 514 13.40 -13.29 -28.77
C LEU A 514 11.97 -13.67 -28.39
N LEU A 515 11.63 -14.95 -28.39
CA LEU A 515 10.31 -15.41 -27.94
C LEU A 515 10.09 -15.10 -26.44
N ALA A 516 11.06 -15.42 -25.58
CA ALA A 516 10.97 -15.11 -24.15
C ALA A 516 10.87 -13.59 -23.88
N ALA A 517 11.58 -12.77 -24.65
CA ALA A 517 11.48 -11.32 -24.57
C ALA A 517 10.08 -10.82 -24.97
N ALA A 518 9.44 -11.46 -25.96
CA ALA A 518 8.05 -11.16 -26.32
C ALA A 518 7.09 -11.49 -25.17
N HIS A 519 7.31 -12.58 -24.44
CA HIS A 519 6.51 -12.91 -23.25
C HIS A 519 6.66 -11.84 -22.17
N ALA A 520 7.88 -11.36 -21.91
CA ALA A 520 8.11 -10.27 -20.97
C ALA A 520 7.40 -8.97 -21.41
N LYS A 521 7.44 -8.68 -22.72
CA LYS A 521 6.80 -7.49 -23.31
C LYS A 521 5.27 -7.52 -23.17
N ALA A 522 4.63 -8.69 -23.14
CA ALA A 522 3.19 -8.84 -22.93
C ALA A 522 2.71 -8.28 -21.58
N PHE A 523 3.60 -8.12 -20.60
CA PHE A 523 3.30 -7.51 -19.30
C PHE A 523 3.73 -6.03 -19.23
N SER A 524 4.27 -5.46 -20.32
CA SER A 524 4.60 -4.03 -20.40
C SER A 524 3.34 -3.20 -20.68
N ARG A 525 3.28 -2.00 -20.08
CA ARG A 525 2.09 -1.14 -20.05
C ARG A 525 1.57 -0.78 -21.45
N ASP A 526 2.46 -0.69 -22.44
CA ASP A 526 2.13 -0.28 -23.81
C ASP A 526 1.40 -1.36 -24.62
N ASP A 527 1.70 -2.65 -24.38
CA ASP A 527 1.08 -3.77 -25.11
C ASP A 527 -0.19 -4.28 -24.39
N VAL A 528 -0.24 -4.13 -23.06
CA VAL A 528 -1.38 -4.53 -22.23
C VAL A 528 -2.69 -3.85 -22.66
N ALA A 529 -2.63 -2.56 -23.05
CA ALA A 529 -3.80 -1.83 -23.55
C ALA A 529 -4.35 -2.45 -24.86
N GLY A 530 -3.48 -3.01 -25.70
CA GLY A 530 -3.88 -3.70 -26.94
C GLY A 530 -4.47 -5.10 -26.70
N LEU A 531 -4.15 -5.74 -25.58
CA LEU A 531 -4.67 -7.06 -25.19
C LEU A 531 -6.01 -7.00 -24.44
N ALA A 532 -6.30 -5.88 -23.77
CA ALA A 532 -7.54 -5.63 -23.03
C ALA A 532 -8.71 -5.17 -23.92
N ALA A 533 -8.41 -4.65 -25.12
CA ALA A 533 -9.44 -4.41 -26.11
C ALA A 533 -10.00 -5.76 -26.60
N PRO A 534 -11.32 -6.03 -26.50
CA PRO A 534 -11.89 -7.18 -27.18
C PRO A 534 -11.53 -7.04 -28.66
N LYS A 535 -10.73 -7.96 -29.19
CA LYS A 535 -10.56 -8.06 -30.63
C LYS A 535 -11.97 -8.27 -31.17
N GLU A 536 -12.55 -7.26 -31.82
CA GLU A 536 -13.70 -7.49 -32.69
C GLU A 536 -13.29 -8.67 -33.57
N ALA A 537 -14.04 -9.77 -33.45
CA ALA A 537 -13.77 -10.96 -34.22
C ALA A 537 -13.58 -10.51 -35.67
N PRO A 538 -12.46 -10.86 -36.34
CA PRO A 538 -12.21 -10.41 -37.69
C PRO A 538 -13.46 -10.72 -38.49
N LYS A 539 -14.14 -9.68 -39.00
CA LYS A 539 -15.30 -9.84 -39.87
C LYS A 539 -14.80 -10.67 -41.04
N VAL A 540 -15.08 -11.97 -40.98
CA VAL A 540 -14.83 -12.89 -42.08
C VAL A 540 -15.73 -12.39 -43.19
N HIS A 541 -15.18 -11.57 -44.07
CA HIS A 541 -15.77 -11.34 -45.37
C HIS A 541 -15.73 -12.69 -46.07
N LEU A 542 -16.82 -13.44 -45.92
CA LEU A 542 -17.19 -14.51 -46.83
C LEU A 542 -17.29 -13.85 -48.21
N ALA A 543 -16.19 -13.91 -48.95
CA ALA A 543 -16.18 -13.61 -50.36
C ALA A 543 -17.10 -14.65 -50.99
N LYS A 544 -18.28 -14.20 -51.44
CA LYS A 544 -19.11 -14.99 -52.36
C LYS A 544 -18.26 -15.29 -53.60
N ARG A 545 -17.96 -16.57 -53.81
CA ARG A 545 -17.69 -17.14 -55.11
C ARG A 545 -18.66 -18.28 -55.33
#